data_AF-A0A811KLJ8-F1
#
_entry.id   AF-A0A811KLJ8-F1
#
_cell.length_a   1.000
_cell.length_b   1.000
_cell.length_c   1.000
_cell.angle_alpha   90.00
_cell.angle_beta   90.00
_cell.angle_gamma   90.00
#
_symmetry.space_group_name_H-M   'P 1'
#
loop_
_entity.id
_entity.type
_entity.pdbx_description
1 polymer ?
#
loop_
_entity_poly.entity_id
_entity_poly.type
_entity_poly.pdbx_seq_one_letter_code
_entity_poly.pdbx_strand_id
1 'polypeptide(L)'
;MKEVAKSSLHLNAPRASRSLSADGRHSPSPRCSGDRESRSRKLERSNSLTNNRSSIPLLPILSAAQIQALRKSWRHINTKGLNGVFRRCFQRLESANPSVSGGFRTERPGSTSSTQTLIEHSKFLTLLFHRIIVESEEDLDAYLRQIGAKHAFLYEECGLGVPELERLGELVAEVLLKLDGIRQSKEATKVWRLLISKVIDYIRDGFESELRLQRRKVSAFQPGIDNRRNSMPSSQNRKTSMKLNIGPAVRKFSNFR
;
A
#
# COMPACT_ATOMS: atom_id res chain seq x y z
N MET A 1 -46.30 -14.33 41.29
CA MET A 1 -47.68 -14.67 40.90
C MET A 1 -47.98 -14.00 39.57
N LYS A 2 -48.62 -14.70 38.61
CA LYS A 2 -49.18 -14.20 37.35
C LYS A 2 -48.18 -13.59 36.33
N GLU A 3 -48.29 -13.81 35.02
CA GLU A 3 -48.93 -14.92 34.29
C GLU A 3 -48.26 -15.09 32.90
N VAL A 4 -48.54 -16.20 32.22
CA VAL A 4 -48.02 -16.54 30.89
C VAL A 4 -49.05 -16.20 29.82
N ALA A 5 -48.63 -15.63 28.69
CA ALA A 5 -49.42 -15.62 27.46
C ALA A 5 -48.55 -16.01 26.26
N LYS A 6 -48.65 -17.28 25.85
CA LYS A 6 -48.27 -17.74 24.51
C LYS A 6 -49.52 -17.69 23.63
N SER A 7 -49.41 -17.16 22.42
CA SER A 7 -50.37 -17.41 21.34
C SER A 7 -49.62 -17.80 20.07
N SER A 8 -50.22 -18.71 19.30
CA SER A 8 -49.59 -19.47 18.22
C SER A 8 -50.50 -19.52 17.00
N LEU A 9 -49.96 -20.02 15.87
CA LEU A 9 -50.66 -20.32 14.60
C LEU A 9 -51.11 -19.07 13.82
N HIS A 10 -50.85 -18.94 12.52
CA HIS A 10 -51.37 -19.86 11.51
C HIS A 10 -50.50 -19.99 10.25
N LEU A 11 -50.44 -21.21 9.71
CA LEU A 11 -50.03 -21.49 8.33
C LEU A 11 -51.14 -21.04 7.36
N ASN A 12 -50.75 -20.57 6.18
CA ASN A 12 -51.54 -20.79 4.96
C ASN A 12 -50.68 -20.60 3.69
N ALA A 13 -50.70 -21.61 2.83
CA ALA A 13 -50.19 -21.56 1.47
C ALA A 13 -51.25 -22.17 0.54
N PRO A 14 -51.67 -21.50 -0.55
CA PRO A 14 -52.45 -22.12 -1.60
C PRO A 14 -51.58 -22.54 -2.79
N ARG A 15 -51.86 -23.75 -3.26
CA ARG A 15 -51.29 -24.44 -4.42
C ARG A 15 -52.07 -24.06 -5.68
N ALA A 16 -51.40 -23.82 -6.80
CA ALA A 16 -52.02 -23.78 -8.12
C ALA A 16 -51.20 -24.58 -9.13
N SER A 17 -51.88 -25.28 -10.03
CA SER A 17 -51.32 -26.28 -10.97
C SER A 17 -51.82 -26.01 -12.41
N ARG A 18 -51.27 -26.76 -13.39
CA ARG A 18 -51.65 -26.82 -14.84
C ARG A 18 -51.10 -25.65 -15.69
N SER A 19 -50.81 -25.76 -16.99
CA SER A 19 -50.89 -26.83 -18.02
C SER A 19 -49.82 -26.54 -19.11
N LEU A 20 -49.08 -27.47 -19.73
CA LEU A 20 -49.39 -28.22 -20.99
C LEU A 20 -50.32 -27.46 -21.97
N SER A 21 -50.04 -27.23 -23.26
CA SER A 21 -49.06 -27.79 -24.22
C SER A 21 -48.52 -26.64 -25.15
N ALA A 22 -48.02 -26.74 -26.39
CA ALA A 22 -47.95 -27.79 -27.42
C ALA A 22 -46.82 -27.57 -28.46
N ASP A 23 -46.94 -28.24 -29.62
CA ASP A 23 -46.04 -28.36 -30.78
C ASP A 23 -46.01 -27.14 -31.74
N GLY A 24 -44.99 -27.09 -32.60
CA GLY A 24 -44.82 -26.05 -33.63
C GLY A 24 -43.68 -26.31 -34.62
N ARG A 25 -43.65 -27.48 -35.27
CA ARG A 25 -42.70 -27.76 -36.35
C ARG A 25 -43.04 -26.95 -37.60
N HIS A 26 -42.05 -26.31 -38.23
CA HIS A 26 -41.92 -26.26 -39.70
C HIS A 26 -40.53 -25.74 -40.12
N SER A 27 -39.84 -26.53 -40.94
CA SER A 27 -38.81 -26.04 -41.88
C SER A 27 -39.44 -25.99 -43.28
N PRO A 28 -38.91 -25.17 -44.22
CA PRO A 28 -37.81 -25.65 -45.05
C PRO A 28 -36.75 -24.60 -45.46
N SER A 29 -35.58 -25.07 -45.91
CA SER A 29 -34.65 -24.34 -46.79
C SER A 29 -34.84 -24.84 -48.24
N PRO A 30 -34.42 -24.14 -49.33
CA PRO A 30 -32.98 -24.12 -49.70
C PRO A 30 -32.43 -22.96 -50.60
N ARG A 31 -31.08 -22.81 -50.58
CA ARG A 31 -30.13 -22.46 -51.69
C ARG A 31 -30.24 -21.15 -52.51
N CYS A 32 -29.14 -20.38 -52.50
CA CYS A 32 -28.28 -19.87 -53.61
C CYS A 32 -27.21 -18.94 -52.98
N SER A 33 -25.90 -19.00 -53.22
CA SER A 33 -25.06 -19.03 -54.46
C SER A 33 -24.86 -17.64 -55.09
N GLY A 34 -23.60 -17.17 -55.15
CA GLY A 34 -23.16 -15.83 -55.60
C GLY A 34 -22.98 -14.85 -54.44
N ASP A 35 -21.94 -14.00 -54.34
CA ASP A 35 -20.78 -13.81 -55.23
C ASP A 35 -19.52 -13.35 -54.48
N ARG A 36 -18.36 -13.51 -55.13
CA ARG A 36 -17.08 -12.93 -54.70
C ARG A 36 -17.06 -11.43 -55.02
N GLU A 37 -16.80 -10.58 -54.03
CA GLU A 37 -16.15 -9.30 -54.33
C GLU A 37 -15.09 -8.91 -53.27
N SER A 38 -13.82 -9.09 -53.64
CA SER A 38 -12.67 -8.65 -52.86
C SER A 38 -12.49 -7.14 -52.94
N ARG A 39 -13.21 -6.38 -52.11
CA ARG A 39 -12.91 -4.95 -51.92
C ARG A 39 -11.81 -4.77 -50.89
N SER A 40 -10.59 -4.61 -51.41
CA SER A 40 -9.44 -4.10 -50.67
C SER A 40 -9.84 -2.85 -49.89
N ARG A 41 -9.86 -2.99 -48.56
CA ARG A 41 -9.81 -1.84 -47.63
C ARG A 41 -8.55 -2.00 -46.82
N LYS A 42 -7.42 -1.60 -47.40
CA LYS A 42 -6.19 -1.30 -46.66
C LYS A 42 -6.44 -0.06 -45.80
N LEU A 43 -7.24 -0.24 -44.74
CA LEU A 43 -7.43 0.76 -43.72
C LEU A 43 -6.16 0.74 -42.87
N GLU A 44 -5.16 1.54 -43.26
CA GLU A 44 -4.05 1.89 -42.37
C GLU A 44 -4.62 2.72 -41.22
N ARG A 45 -5.20 2.00 -40.27
CA ARG A 45 -5.70 2.56 -39.02
C ARG A 45 -4.47 2.82 -38.16
N SER A 46 -3.90 4.00 -38.34
CA SER A 46 -2.84 4.57 -37.51
C SER A 46 -3.32 4.64 -36.06
N ASN A 47 -3.15 3.53 -35.33
CA ASN A 47 -3.40 3.44 -33.89
C ASN A 47 -2.27 4.14 -33.11
N SER A 48 -2.02 5.41 -33.44
CA SER A 48 -1.13 6.32 -32.72
C SER A 48 -1.87 6.99 -31.56
N LEU A 49 -2.52 6.18 -30.73
CA LEU A 49 -3.22 6.61 -29.51
C LEU A 49 -2.80 5.68 -28.36
N THR A 50 -1.68 6.05 -27.73
CA THR A 50 -1.20 5.67 -26.39
C THR A 50 -1.58 4.27 -25.88
N ASN A 51 -0.63 3.34 -26.02
CA ASN A 51 -0.74 1.96 -25.54
C ASN A 51 -0.68 1.80 -23.99
N ASN A 52 -0.98 2.86 -23.22
CA ASN A 52 -0.91 2.89 -21.75
C ASN A 52 -1.90 1.89 -21.07
N ARG A 53 -2.72 1.20 -21.86
CA ARG A 53 -3.53 0.06 -21.42
C ARG A 53 -2.75 -1.27 -21.33
N SER A 54 -1.50 -1.38 -21.79
CA SER A 54 -0.73 -2.64 -21.70
C SER A 54 0.16 -2.76 -20.46
N SER A 55 0.46 -1.66 -19.76
CA SER A 55 1.37 -1.61 -18.60
C SER A 55 0.73 -0.97 -17.37
N ILE A 56 1.37 -1.16 -16.21
CA ILE A 56 1.20 -0.35 -14.99
C ILE A 56 2.63 -0.02 -14.52
N PRO A 57 3.08 1.26 -14.52
CA PRO A 57 4.48 1.60 -14.28
C PRO A 57 5.05 1.12 -12.94
N LEU A 58 4.21 1.07 -11.89
CA LEU A 58 4.57 0.55 -10.57
C LEU A 58 4.88 -0.97 -10.57
N LEU A 59 4.45 -1.69 -11.61
CA LEU A 59 4.47 -3.14 -11.71
C LEU A 59 4.93 -3.60 -13.12
N PRO A 60 6.16 -3.22 -13.55
CA PRO A 60 6.62 -3.42 -14.93
C PRO A 60 6.83 -4.90 -15.28
N ILE A 61 6.94 -5.77 -14.27
CA ILE A 61 7.08 -7.22 -14.40
C ILE A 61 5.77 -7.94 -14.74
N LEU A 62 4.62 -7.27 -14.66
CA LEU A 62 3.33 -7.91 -14.95
C LEU A 62 3.08 -8.06 -16.44
N SER A 63 2.69 -9.27 -16.83
CA SER A 63 2.16 -9.55 -18.16
C SER A 63 0.84 -8.83 -18.44
N ALA A 64 0.50 -8.64 -19.71
CA ALA A 64 -0.79 -8.05 -20.12
C ALA A 64 -2.00 -8.81 -19.54
N ALA A 65 -1.93 -10.15 -19.44
CA ALA A 65 -2.98 -10.97 -18.84
C ALA A 65 -3.15 -10.71 -17.33
N GLN A 66 -2.04 -10.51 -16.62
CA GLN A 66 -2.04 -10.14 -15.20
C GLN A 66 -2.62 -8.75 -14.96
N ILE A 67 -2.29 -7.77 -15.80
CA ILE A 67 -2.85 -6.41 -15.76
C ILE A 67 -4.36 -6.43 -16.08
N GLN A 68 -4.79 -7.25 -17.04
CA GLN A 68 -6.22 -7.47 -17.31
C GLN A 68 -6.94 -8.12 -16.11
N ALA A 69 -6.33 -9.10 -15.45
CA ALA A 69 -6.89 -9.72 -14.24
C ALA A 69 -7.03 -8.72 -13.09
N LEU A 70 -6.01 -7.87 -12.86
CA LEU A 70 -6.03 -6.78 -11.88
C LEU A 70 -7.14 -5.76 -12.19
N ARG A 71 -7.21 -5.24 -13.43
CA ARG A 71 -8.24 -4.27 -13.83
C ARG A 71 -9.66 -4.85 -13.83
N LYS A 72 -9.83 -6.14 -14.18
CA LYS A 72 -11.14 -6.83 -14.12
C LYS A 72 -11.61 -7.00 -12.68
N SER A 73 -10.73 -7.47 -11.78
CA SER A 73 -11.04 -7.63 -10.36
C SER A 73 -11.27 -6.28 -9.67
N TRP A 74 -10.51 -5.24 -10.00
CA TRP A 74 -10.75 -3.86 -9.53
C TRP A 74 -12.16 -3.37 -9.86
N ARG A 75 -12.61 -3.49 -11.11
CA ARG A 75 -13.98 -3.10 -11.50
C ARG A 75 -15.07 -3.88 -10.75
N HIS A 76 -14.79 -5.11 -10.32
CA HIS A 76 -15.75 -5.92 -9.58
C HIS A 76 -15.81 -5.53 -8.09
N ILE A 77 -14.68 -5.18 -7.46
CA ILE A 77 -14.65 -4.83 -6.03
C ILE A 77 -14.88 -3.34 -5.76
N ASN A 78 -14.57 -2.45 -6.71
CA ASN A 78 -14.72 -1.00 -6.60
C ASN A 78 -16.19 -0.57 -6.73
N THR A 79 -16.97 -0.95 -5.72
CA THR A 79 -18.38 -0.62 -5.54
C THR A 79 -18.53 0.35 -4.36
N LYS A 80 -19.76 0.87 -4.13
CA LYS A 80 -20.05 1.82 -3.04
C LYS A 80 -19.59 1.33 -1.64
N GLY A 81 -19.46 0.01 -1.44
CA GLY A 81 -19.01 -0.58 -0.18
C GLY A 81 -17.49 -0.56 0.07
N LEU A 82 -16.64 -0.34 -0.94
CA LEU A 82 -15.19 -0.50 -0.82
C LEU A 82 -14.55 0.47 0.19
N ASN A 83 -15.03 1.72 0.26
CA ASN A 83 -14.62 2.69 1.30
C ASN A 83 -14.88 2.15 2.72
N GLY A 84 -15.95 1.37 2.93
CA GLY A 84 -16.24 0.72 4.21
C GLY A 84 -15.36 -0.50 4.50
N VAL A 85 -14.73 -1.10 3.48
CA VAL A 85 -13.70 -2.14 3.64
C VAL A 85 -12.39 -1.50 4.13
N PHE A 86 -11.93 -0.43 3.47
CA PHE A 86 -10.73 0.30 3.92
C PHE A 86 -10.92 0.96 5.29
N ARG A 87 -12.10 1.51 5.58
CA ARG A 87 -12.40 2.05 6.92
C ARG A 87 -12.22 1.02 8.02
N ARG A 88 -12.66 -0.22 7.79
CA ARG A 88 -12.44 -1.33 8.74
C ARG A 88 -10.98 -1.73 8.87
N CYS A 89 -10.13 -1.51 7.86
CA CYS A 89 -8.68 -1.69 7.97
C CYS A 89 -8.10 -0.66 8.95
N PHE A 90 -8.38 0.63 8.72
CA PHE A 90 -7.88 1.70 9.58
C PHE A 90 -8.44 1.62 11.01
N GLN A 91 -9.71 1.24 11.19
CA GLN A 91 -10.29 0.99 12.52
C GLN A 91 -9.59 -0.16 13.26
N ARG A 92 -9.31 -1.29 12.57
CA ARG A 92 -8.57 -2.41 13.15
C ARG A 92 -7.12 -2.02 13.51
N LEU A 93 -6.48 -1.22 12.65
CA LEU A 93 -5.13 -0.71 12.87
C LEU A 93 -5.08 0.23 14.08
N GLU A 94 -6.03 1.17 14.17
CA GLU A 94 -6.19 2.10 15.30
C GLU A 94 -6.44 1.36 16.61
N SER A 95 -7.37 0.40 16.62
CA SER A 95 -7.71 -0.37 17.83
C SER A 95 -6.57 -1.24 18.37
N ALA A 96 -5.58 -1.56 17.52
CA ALA A 96 -4.44 -2.39 17.87
C ALA A 96 -3.17 -1.60 18.22
N ASN A 97 -3.06 -0.33 17.79
CA ASN A 97 -1.83 0.45 17.91
C ASN A 97 -2.16 1.88 18.41
N PRO A 98 -1.87 2.22 19.68
CA PRO A 98 -2.15 3.55 20.24
C PRO A 98 -1.57 4.71 19.41
N SER A 99 -0.37 4.51 18.85
CA SER A 99 0.30 5.47 17.97
C SER A 99 -0.53 5.88 16.75
N VAL A 100 -1.36 4.97 16.24
CA VAL A 100 -2.23 5.22 15.08
C VAL A 100 -3.47 6.04 15.48
N SER A 101 -4.02 5.82 16.69
CA SER A 101 -5.09 6.68 17.22
C SER A 101 -4.59 8.08 17.54
N GLY A 102 -3.34 8.22 17.99
CA GLY A 102 -2.64 9.51 18.07
C GLY A 102 -2.63 10.21 16.71
N GLY A 103 -2.12 9.54 15.67
CA GLY A 103 -1.95 10.14 14.35
C GLY A 103 -3.23 10.61 13.63
N PHE A 104 -4.40 10.04 13.97
CA PHE A 104 -5.71 10.54 13.48
C PHE A 104 -6.28 11.70 14.31
N ARG A 105 -5.65 12.05 15.44
CA ARG A 105 -6.00 13.18 16.32
C ARG A 105 -4.98 14.32 16.26
N THR A 106 -3.73 14.03 15.89
CA THR A 106 -2.66 15.03 15.72
C THR A 106 -3.01 16.01 14.60
N GLU A 107 -3.14 17.29 14.94
CA GLU A 107 -3.30 18.35 13.95
C GLU A 107 -2.00 18.52 13.15
N ARG A 108 -2.10 18.60 11.81
CA ARG A 108 -0.92 18.82 10.95
C ARG A 108 -0.50 20.30 10.98
N PRO A 109 0.76 20.63 11.35
CA PRO A 109 1.24 22.01 11.29
C PRO A 109 1.14 22.59 9.87
N GLY A 110 0.52 23.78 9.75
CA GLY A 110 0.43 24.52 8.47
C GLY A 110 -0.41 23.87 7.37
N SER A 111 -1.29 22.91 7.69
CA SER A 111 -1.97 22.06 6.69
C SER A 111 -3.43 22.42 6.45
N THR A 112 -3.77 22.76 5.21
CA THR A 112 -5.15 22.75 4.68
C THR A 112 -5.61 21.36 4.19
N SER A 113 -4.83 20.30 4.43
CA SER A 113 -5.12 18.94 3.93
C SER A 113 -6.39 18.34 4.54
N SER A 114 -7.36 18.06 3.68
CA SER A 114 -8.65 17.42 3.97
C SER A 114 -8.57 15.90 4.15
N THR A 115 -7.46 15.39 4.68
CA THR A 115 -7.28 13.94 4.94
C THR A 115 -6.68 13.75 6.32
N GLN A 116 -7.55 13.83 7.32
CA GLN A 116 -7.24 13.67 8.73
C GLN A 116 -8.06 12.53 9.35
N THR A 117 -9.32 12.37 8.94
CA THR A 117 -10.21 11.34 9.50
C THR A 117 -9.99 9.96 8.87
N LEU A 118 -10.39 8.91 9.59
CA LEU A 118 -10.52 7.54 9.07
C LEU A 118 -11.30 7.47 7.75
N ILE A 119 -12.36 8.28 7.64
CA ILE A 119 -13.27 8.28 6.48
C ILE A 119 -12.56 8.85 5.25
N GLU A 120 -11.80 9.93 5.41
CA GLU A 120 -11.02 10.53 4.33
C GLU A 120 -9.86 9.62 3.92
N HIS A 121 -9.12 9.04 4.86
CA HIS A 121 -8.07 8.06 4.56
C HIS A 121 -8.61 6.84 3.80
N SER A 122 -9.84 6.42 4.10
CA SER A 122 -10.51 5.33 3.38
C SER A 122 -10.87 5.69 1.94
N LYS A 123 -11.37 6.92 1.72
CA LYS A 123 -11.64 7.46 0.38
C LYS A 123 -10.34 7.64 -0.41
N PHE A 124 -9.31 8.20 0.23
CA PHE A 124 -7.99 8.41 -0.33
C PHE A 124 -7.36 7.09 -0.78
N LEU A 125 -7.44 6.03 0.03
CA LEU A 125 -6.90 4.72 -0.34
C LEU A 125 -7.65 4.12 -1.56
N THR A 126 -8.98 4.26 -1.64
CA THR A 126 -9.74 3.89 -2.86
C THR A 126 -9.27 4.67 -4.09
N LEU A 127 -9.07 5.98 -3.97
CA LEU A 127 -8.58 6.84 -5.06
C LEU A 127 -7.15 6.49 -5.46
N LEU A 128 -6.28 6.17 -4.51
CA LEU A 128 -4.90 5.73 -4.75
C LEU A 128 -4.86 4.44 -5.58
N PHE A 129 -5.65 3.43 -5.19
CA PHE A 129 -5.79 2.20 -5.98
C PHE A 129 -6.43 2.48 -7.36
N HIS A 130 -7.37 3.42 -7.47
CA HIS A 130 -7.93 3.83 -8.76
C HIS A 130 -6.84 4.39 -9.68
N ARG A 131 -6.06 5.35 -9.18
CA ARG A 131 -4.97 6.02 -9.91
C ARG A 131 -3.91 5.04 -10.40
N ILE A 132 -3.48 4.12 -9.53
CA ILE A 132 -2.49 3.10 -9.91
C ILE A 132 -3.03 2.10 -10.95
N ILE A 133 -4.27 1.64 -10.81
CA ILE A 133 -4.82 0.53 -11.62
C ILE A 133 -5.43 1.01 -12.94
N VAL A 134 -6.07 2.18 -12.94
CA VAL A 134 -6.87 2.69 -14.07
C VAL A 134 -6.11 3.78 -14.81
N GLU A 135 -5.73 4.86 -14.12
CA GLU A 135 -5.06 6.02 -14.73
C GLU A 135 -3.64 5.66 -15.16
N SER A 136 -2.97 4.77 -14.41
CA SER A 136 -1.67 4.16 -14.77
C SER A 136 -0.58 5.21 -15.01
N GLU A 137 -0.60 6.27 -14.20
CA GLU A 137 0.28 7.42 -14.31
C GLU A 137 1.77 7.07 -14.15
N GLU A 138 2.62 7.97 -14.65
CA GLU A 138 4.06 7.99 -14.43
C GLU A 138 4.36 8.54 -13.01
N ASP A 139 5.60 8.35 -12.54
CA ASP A 139 6.09 8.82 -11.23
C ASP A 139 5.27 8.39 -9.98
N LEU A 140 4.47 7.33 -10.10
CA LEU A 140 3.68 6.77 -8.99
C LEU A 140 4.54 6.35 -7.79
N ASP A 141 5.78 5.93 -8.02
CA ASP A 141 6.73 5.59 -6.96
C ASP A 141 7.19 6.83 -6.18
N ALA A 142 7.50 7.93 -6.87
CA ALA A 142 7.80 9.22 -6.25
C ALA A 142 6.59 9.77 -5.47
N TYR A 143 5.39 9.63 -6.03
CA TYR A 143 4.14 10.01 -5.34
C TYR A 143 3.89 9.16 -4.07
N LEU A 144 4.07 7.85 -4.13
CA LEU A 144 3.95 6.94 -2.98
C LEU A 144 5.00 7.26 -1.90
N ARG A 145 6.25 7.54 -2.29
CA ARG A 145 7.29 8.03 -1.37
C ARG A 145 6.88 9.35 -0.70
N GLN A 146 6.27 10.28 -1.45
CA GLN A 146 5.78 11.54 -0.89
C GLN A 146 4.64 11.33 0.12
N ILE A 147 3.75 10.34 -0.08
CA ILE A 147 2.75 9.95 0.91
C ILE A 147 3.45 9.48 2.20
N GLY A 148 4.47 8.62 2.09
CA GLY A 148 5.29 8.18 3.22
C GLY A 148 5.92 9.33 4.00
N ALA A 149 6.64 10.21 3.30
CA ALA A 149 7.28 11.39 3.90
C ALA A 149 6.28 12.30 4.64
N LYS A 150 5.06 12.49 4.09
CA LYS A 150 3.97 13.26 4.73
C LYS A 150 3.41 12.62 6.01
N HIS A 151 3.79 11.40 6.36
CA HIS A 151 3.45 10.75 7.64
C HIS A 151 4.65 10.68 8.60
N ALA A 152 5.88 10.98 8.16
CA ALA A 152 7.08 10.88 8.99
C ALA A 152 7.03 11.74 10.27
N PHE A 153 6.39 12.92 10.23
CA PHE A 153 6.21 13.77 11.42
C PHE A 153 5.45 13.09 12.57
N LEU A 154 4.58 12.12 12.28
CA LEU A 154 3.83 11.36 13.29
C LEU A 154 4.72 10.41 14.11
N TYR A 155 5.96 10.17 13.68
CA TYR A 155 6.93 9.42 14.48
C TYR A 155 7.28 10.15 15.78
N GLU A 156 7.52 11.47 15.71
CA GLU A 156 7.87 12.28 16.89
C GLU A 156 6.63 12.63 17.72
N GLU A 157 5.51 12.95 17.06
CA GLU A 157 4.25 13.36 17.72
C GLU A 157 3.52 12.21 18.46
N CYS A 158 3.48 11.01 17.87
CA CYS A 158 2.69 9.91 18.41
C CYS A 158 3.34 8.52 18.28
N GLY A 159 4.62 8.43 17.90
CA GLY A 159 5.33 7.16 17.78
C GLY A 159 4.85 6.27 16.63
N LEU A 160 4.24 6.83 15.58
CA LEU A 160 3.92 6.06 14.37
C LEU A 160 5.21 5.60 13.70
N GLY A 161 5.36 4.31 13.41
CA GLY A 161 6.57 3.75 12.81
C GLY A 161 6.32 2.91 11.56
N VAL A 162 7.39 2.22 11.13
CA VAL A 162 7.35 1.22 10.06
C VAL A 162 6.41 0.04 10.37
N PRO A 163 6.37 -0.54 11.59
CA PRO A 163 5.48 -1.67 11.89
C PRO A 163 4.00 -1.38 11.64
N GLU A 164 3.53 -0.15 11.90
CA GLU A 164 2.15 0.26 11.67
C GLU A 164 1.83 0.36 10.16
N LEU A 165 2.80 0.78 9.34
CA LEU A 165 2.66 0.80 7.87
C LEU A 165 2.63 -0.62 7.29
N GLU A 166 3.48 -1.52 7.78
CA GLU A 166 3.48 -2.92 7.37
C GLU A 166 2.18 -3.62 7.80
N ARG A 167 1.71 -3.35 9.03
CA ARG A 167 0.44 -3.86 9.55
C ARG A 167 -0.77 -3.34 8.76
N LEU A 168 -0.74 -2.10 8.27
CA LEU A 168 -1.75 -1.60 7.33
C LEU A 168 -1.76 -2.44 6.05
N GLY A 169 -0.59 -2.74 5.49
CA GLY A 169 -0.43 -3.60 4.32
C GLY A 169 -1.02 -5.00 4.52
N GLU A 170 -0.71 -5.64 5.66
CA GLU A 170 -1.28 -6.92 6.06
C GLU A 170 -2.80 -6.87 6.15
N LEU A 171 -3.37 -5.87 6.83
CA LEU A 171 -4.83 -5.73 6.99
C LEU A 171 -5.53 -5.51 5.65
N VAL A 172 -4.96 -4.68 4.78
CA VAL A 172 -5.47 -4.43 3.42
C VAL A 172 -5.44 -5.71 2.59
N ALA A 173 -4.34 -6.48 2.62
CA ALA A 173 -4.26 -7.78 1.96
C ALA A 173 -5.25 -8.79 2.56
N GLU A 174 -5.38 -8.85 3.88
CA GLU A 174 -6.27 -9.79 4.57
C GLU A 174 -7.75 -9.58 4.20
N VAL A 175 -8.20 -8.33 4.03
CA VAL A 175 -9.59 -8.06 3.64
C VAL A 175 -9.84 -8.07 2.14
N LEU A 176 -8.95 -7.49 1.31
CA LEU A 176 -9.18 -7.39 -0.13
C LEU A 176 -9.15 -8.77 -0.79
N LEU A 177 -8.21 -9.63 -0.40
CA LEU A 177 -8.04 -10.95 -1.01
C LEU A 177 -9.17 -11.94 -0.64
N LYS A 178 -10.06 -11.57 0.31
CA LYS A 178 -11.29 -12.32 0.64
C LYS A 178 -12.47 -11.94 -0.27
N LEU A 179 -12.45 -10.75 -0.88
CA LEU A 179 -13.54 -10.27 -1.77
C LEU A 179 -13.66 -11.16 -3.01
N ASP A 180 -14.89 -11.54 -3.38
CA ASP A 180 -15.15 -12.51 -4.45
C ASP A 180 -14.53 -12.12 -5.80
N GLY A 181 -14.55 -10.82 -6.14
CA GLY A 181 -13.92 -10.28 -7.34
C GLY A 181 -12.40 -10.53 -7.44
N ILE A 182 -11.73 -10.84 -6.33
CA ILE A 182 -10.31 -11.23 -6.28
C ILE A 182 -10.17 -12.75 -6.00
N ARG A 183 -10.83 -13.26 -4.96
CA ARG A 183 -10.65 -14.62 -4.42
C ARG A 183 -10.92 -15.71 -5.45
N GLN A 184 -11.85 -15.46 -6.38
CA GLN A 184 -12.22 -16.42 -7.44
C GLN A 184 -11.12 -16.66 -8.49
N SER A 185 -10.08 -15.81 -8.55
CA SER A 185 -8.95 -16.00 -9.47
C SER A 185 -7.63 -16.06 -8.71
N LYS A 186 -6.93 -17.20 -8.84
CA LYS A 186 -5.55 -17.37 -8.34
C LYS A 186 -4.63 -16.29 -8.88
N GLU A 187 -4.79 -15.91 -10.15
CA GLU A 187 -3.94 -14.90 -10.79
C GLU A 187 -4.26 -13.49 -10.30
N ALA A 188 -5.55 -13.14 -10.14
CA ALA A 188 -5.95 -11.88 -9.50
C ALA A 188 -5.37 -11.80 -8.07
N THR A 189 -5.48 -12.89 -7.31
CA THR A 189 -4.95 -12.97 -5.93
C THR A 189 -3.43 -12.75 -5.87
N LYS A 190 -2.65 -13.25 -6.84
CA LYS A 190 -1.19 -13.00 -6.91
C LYS A 190 -0.88 -11.54 -7.21
N VAL A 191 -1.49 -10.95 -8.24
CA VAL A 191 -1.19 -9.58 -8.67
C VAL A 191 -1.64 -8.55 -7.64
N TRP A 192 -2.73 -8.81 -6.92
CA TRP A 192 -3.16 -7.98 -5.79
C TRP A 192 -2.19 -8.02 -4.62
N ARG A 193 -1.62 -9.18 -4.26
CA ARG A 193 -0.54 -9.25 -3.25
C ARG A 193 0.65 -8.40 -3.66
N LEU A 194 1.14 -8.59 -4.89
CA LEU A 194 2.30 -7.84 -5.39
C LEU A 194 2.04 -6.32 -5.42
N LEU A 195 0.86 -5.89 -5.85
CA LEU A 195 0.46 -4.48 -5.83
C LEU A 195 0.44 -3.91 -4.41
N ILE A 196 -0.20 -4.59 -3.46
CA ILE A 196 -0.28 -4.13 -2.06
C ILE A 196 1.11 -4.05 -1.44
N SER A 197 1.95 -5.07 -1.62
CA SER A 197 3.35 -5.04 -1.18
C SER A 197 4.11 -3.84 -1.78
N LYS A 198 4.00 -3.58 -3.08
CA LYS A 198 4.68 -2.43 -3.71
C LYS A 198 4.18 -1.08 -3.24
N VAL A 199 2.88 -0.90 -3.05
CA VAL A 199 2.32 0.33 -2.47
C VAL A 199 2.91 0.61 -1.09
N ILE A 200 2.98 -0.43 -0.23
CA ILE A 200 3.51 -0.30 1.13
C ILE A 200 5.03 -0.11 1.14
N ASP A 201 5.79 -0.83 0.28
CA ASP A 201 7.24 -0.68 0.14
C ASP A 201 7.64 0.78 -0.16
N TYR A 202 6.98 1.43 -1.13
CA TYR A 202 7.30 2.82 -1.50
C TYR A 202 6.86 3.84 -0.44
N ILE A 203 5.73 3.60 0.24
CA ILE A 203 5.31 4.44 1.38
C ILE A 203 6.31 4.29 2.54
N ARG A 204 6.76 3.07 2.86
CA ARG A 204 7.78 2.81 3.89
C ARG A 204 9.10 3.51 3.56
N ASP A 205 9.62 3.33 2.35
CA ASP A 205 10.88 3.94 1.91
C ASP A 205 10.82 5.48 1.95
N GLY A 206 9.70 6.08 1.52
CA GLY A 206 9.48 7.52 1.65
C GLY A 206 9.45 8.02 3.10
N PHE A 207 8.77 7.28 3.97
CA PHE A 207 8.69 7.55 5.41
C PHE A 207 10.07 7.47 6.09
N GLU A 208 10.81 6.37 5.89
CA GLU A 208 12.15 6.17 6.44
C GLU A 208 13.18 7.17 5.89
N SER A 209 13.03 7.56 4.61
CA SER A 209 13.89 8.57 3.98
C SER A 209 13.69 9.96 4.59
N GLU A 210 12.45 10.37 4.90
CA GLU A 210 12.19 11.64 5.58
C GLU A 210 12.64 11.60 7.05
N LEU A 211 12.43 10.50 7.79
CA LEU A 211 12.99 10.35 9.15
C LEU A 211 14.53 10.49 9.17
N ARG A 212 15.21 9.93 8.17
CA ARG A 212 16.67 10.12 8.00
C ARG A 212 17.04 11.57 7.65
N LEU A 213 16.17 12.34 7.02
CA LEU A 213 16.39 13.78 6.76
C LEU A 213 16.13 14.62 8.02
N GLN A 214 15.06 14.36 8.77
CA GLN A 214 14.72 15.04 10.03
C GLN A 214 15.85 14.89 11.06
N ARG A 215 16.32 13.67 11.32
CA ARG A 215 17.45 13.40 12.23
C ARG A 215 18.72 14.16 11.83
N ARG A 216 19.03 14.26 10.52
CA ARG A 216 20.17 15.02 10.01
C ARG A 216 20.02 16.53 10.22
N LYS A 217 18.81 17.08 10.03
CA LYS A 217 18.51 18.50 10.33
C LYS A 217 18.74 18.80 11.81
N VAL A 218 18.23 17.96 12.72
CA VAL A 218 18.44 18.13 14.17
C VAL A 218 19.94 18.10 14.53
N SER A 219 20.73 17.17 13.98
CA SER A 219 22.19 17.15 14.22
C SER A 219 22.95 18.35 13.65
N ALA A 220 22.45 18.98 12.58
CA ALA A 220 23.09 20.16 11.99
C ALA A 220 22.79 21.46 12.77
N PHE A 221 21.72 21.48 13.57
CA PHE A 221 21.33 22.61 14.42
C PHE A 221 21.90 22.57 15.84
N GLN A 222 22.96 21.79 16.09
CA GLN A 222 23.83 21.92 17.26
C GLN A 222 25.12 22.69 16.93
N PRO A 223 25.12 24.05 16.92
CA PRO A 223 26.34 24.82 16.85
C PRO A 223 27.11 24.75 18.18
N GLY A 224 28.09 23.85 18.23
CA GLY A 224 29.29 23.90 19.10
C GLY A 224 29.13 24.37 20.55
N ILE A 225 28.82 23.43 21.46
CA ILE A 225 29.33 23.52 22.85
C ILE A 225 30.73 22.90 22.89
N ASP A 226 31.67 23.49 22.15
CA ASP A 226 33.05 23.01 22.10
C ASP A 226 34.03 24.13 21.71
N ASN A 227 33.95 25.28 22.40
CA ASN A 227 34.93 26.34 22.24
C ASN A 227 36.22 26.01 23.01
N ARG A 228 36.99 25.06 22.48
CA ARG A 228 38.37 24.76 22.90
C ARG A 228 39.27 25.98 22.68
N ARG A 229 39.28 26.91 23.63
CA ARG A 229 40.45 27.78 23.86
C ARG A 229 41.45 27.11 24.77
N ASN A 230 42.15 26.11 24.24
CA ASN A 230 43.47 25.71 24.74
C ASN A 230 44.38 25.49 23.52
N SER A 231 44.92 26.62 23.04
CA SER A 231 45.92 26.66 21.98
C SER A 231 47.19 25.91 22.41
N MET A 232 47.82 25.25 21.45
CA MET A 232 49.00 24.40 21.68
C MET A 232 50.30 25.23 21.93
N PRO A 233 51.43 24.57 22.31
CA PRO A 233 52.40 25.14 23.25
C PRO A 233 53.47 26.04 22.61
N SER A 234 54.09 26.88 23.44
CA SER A 234 55.34 27.55 23.10
C SER A 234 56.57 26.68 23.42
N SER A 235 57.49 26.61 22.46
CA SER A 235 58.74 25.85 22.60
C SER A 235 59.80 26.67 23.33
N GLN A 236 60.16 26.29 24.57
CA GLN A 236 61.35 26.81 25.26
C GLN A 236 62.21 25.72 25.93
N ASN A 237 63.11 25.18 25.11
CA ASN A 237 64.52 24.95 25.39
C ASN A 237 64.99 25.04 26.86
N ARG A 238 65.37 23.91 27.48
CA ARG A 238 66.51 23.82 28.42
C ARG A 238 67.06 22.38 28.53
N LYS A 239 68.38 22.29 28.50
CA LYS A 239 69.19 21.07 28.68
C LYS A 239 69.19 20.67 30.16
N THR A 240 69.23 19.37 30.50
CA THR A 240 70.41 18.69 31.12
C THR A 240 70.12 17.29 31.67
N SER A 241 71.11 16.40 31.50
CA SER A 241 71.53 15.32 32.41
C SER A 241 70.68 14.04 32.60
N MET A 242 71.15 12.97 31.95
CA MET A 242 71.49 11.65 32.54
C MET A 242 70.61 11.10 33.68
N LYS A 243 69.96 9.95 33.42
CA LYS A 243 70.42 8.67 34.00
C LYS A 243 69.82 7.47 33.26
N LEU A 244 70.70 6.54 32.87
CA LEU A 244 70.33 5.18 32.46
C LEU A 244 69.83 4.40 33.68
N ASN A 245 68.88 3.48 33.49
CA ASN A 245 68.87 2.28 34.30
C ASN A 245 68.38 1.07 33.49
N ILE A 246 69.03 -0.08 33.67
CA ILE A 246 68.98 -1.23 32.76
C ILE A 246 68.22 -2.39 33.39
N GLY A 247 67.03 -2.68 32.86
CA GLY A 247 66.36 -3.98 32.84
C GLY A 247 66.00 -4.64 34.20
N PRO A 248 65.66 -5.95 34.18
CA PRO A 248 65.19 -6.73 33.03
C PRO A 248 63.89 -7.55 33.28
N ALA A 249 63.26 -7.96 32.18
CA ALA A 249 62.49 -9.21 31.93
C ALA A 249 61.74 -9.97 33.06
N VAL A 250 60.52 -10.47 32.75
CA VAL A 250 60.27 -11.92 32.46
C VAL A 250 58.75 -12.24 32.34
N ARG A 251 58.44 -12.93 31.25
CA ARG A 251 57.24 -13.71 30.85
C ARG A 251 56.44 -14.42 31.96
N LYS A 252 55.11 -14.51 31.79
CA LYS A 252 54.31 -15.75 31.50
C LYS A 252 52.81 -15.39 31.38
N PHE A 253 52.04 -15.90 30.41
CA PHE A 253 51.25 -17.17 30.43
C PHE A 253 50.36 -17.30 31.69
N SER A 254 49.06 -17.67 31.64
CA SER A 254 48.31 -18.43 30.61
C SER A 254 46.77 -18.33 30.74
N ASN A 255 46.07 -18.80 29.69
CA ASN A 255 44.62 -19.11 29.59
C ASN A 255 43.97 -19.80 30.82
N PHE A 256 42.68 -19.53 31.02
CA PHE A 256 41.58 -20.49 31.32
C PHE A 256 40.29 -19.80 30.81
N ARG A 257 39.68 -20.26 29.71
CA ARG A 257 38.71 -21.35 29.53
C ARG A 257 37.34 -21.06 30.13
#